data_AF-A0A7X7RIA7-F1
#
_entry.id   AF-A0A7X7RIA7-F1
#
_cell.length_a   1.000
_cell.length_b   1.000
_cell.length_c   1.000
_cell.angle_alpha   90.00
_cell.angle_beta   90.00
_cell.angle_gamma   90.00
#
_symmetry.space_group_name_H-M   'P 1'
#
loop_
_entity.id
_entity.type
_entity.pdbx_description
1 polymer ?
#
loop_
_entity_poly.entity_id
_entity_poly.type
_entity_poly.pdbx_seq_one_letter_code
_entity_poly.pdbx_strand_id
1 'polypeptide(L)'
;MRKISRVAPGWWDYTTLDRELLDEAARLTEQDVLALSRPGFQVRFYDTVQEFYLAEALEYIEAWKQATPERPAGLCGPIGPTEQLPLVAQLVNALGLRLHHCHYWGMDEWVVNGRAVSREFPLGFARTAHELCFD
;
A
#
# COMPACT_ATOMS: atom_id res chain seq x y z
N MET A 1 -2.67 -32.45 12.98
CA MET A 1 -1.36 -32.01 12.41
C MET A 1 -1.67 -30.94 11.37
N ARG A 2 -1.02 -29.77 11.41
CA ARG A 2 -1.31 -28.66 10.49
C ARG A 2 -1.04 -29.08 9.05
N LYS A 3 -1.86 -28.63 8.09
CA LYS A 3 -1.59 -28.81 6.66
C LYS A 3 -0.25 -28.16 6.29
N ILE A 4 0.49 -28.79 5.38
CA ILE A 4 1.70 -28.21 4.79
C ILE A 4 1.28 -27.17 3.76
N SER A 5 1.96 -26.03 3.76
CA SER A 5 1.74 -24.96 2.78
C SER A 5 1.89 -25.48 1.35
N ARG A 6 0.97 -25.04 0.49
CA ARG A 6 1.05 -25.28 -0.96
C ARG A 6 1.81 -24.18 -1.71
N VAL A 7 2.05 -23.03 -1.07
CA VAL A 7 2.77 -21.89 -1.65
C VAL A 7 4.28 -22.10 -1.48
N ALA A 8 4.71 -22.39 -0.25
CA ALA A 8 6.11 -22.62 0.07
C ALA A 8 6.25 -23.52 1.33
N PRO A 9 6.94 -24.67 1.25
CA PRO A 9 7.13 -25.54 2.40
C PRO A 9 7.72 -24.77 3.60
N GLY A 10 7.10 -24.93 4.78
CA GLY A 10 7.48 -24.26 6.02
C GLY A 10 6.75 -22.95 6.30
N TRP A 11 6.07 -22.35 5.32
CA TRP A 11 5.30 -21.14 5.54
C TRP A 11 4.00 -21.40 6.30
N TRP A 12 3.49 -20.37 6.96
CA TRP A 12 2.16 -20.34 7.56
C TRP A 12 1.27 -19.38 6.76
N ASP A 13 0.67 -19.87 5.68
CA ASP A 13 -0.20 -19.09 4.79
C ASP A 13 -1.64 -19.61 4.77
N TYR A 14 -2.50 -18.96 3.99
CA TYR A 14 -3.93 -19.27 3.90
C TYR A 14 -4.24 -20.73 3.52
N THR A 15 -3.34 -21.42 2.80
CA THR A 15 -3.52 -22.84 2.40
C THR A 15 -3.35 -23.81 3.56
N THR A 16 -2.77 -23.34 4.67
CA THR A 16 -2.54 -24.14 5.87
C THR A 16 -3.65 -24.00 6.91
N LEU A 17 -4.59 -23.08 6.69
CA LEU A 17 -5.70 -22.82 7.60
C LEU A 17 -6.69 -23.99 7.67
N ASP A 18 -7.45 -24.03 8.76
CA ASP A 18 -8.52 -25.01 8.94
C ASP A 18 -9.55 -24.86 7.80
N ARG A 19 -10.09 -25.99 7.34
CA ARG A 19 -11.10 -25.97 6.29
C ARG A 19 -12.37 -25.26 6.74
N GLU A 20 -12.78 -25.43 8.00
CA GLU A 20 -13.99 -24.79 8.53
C GLU A 20 -13.85 -23.26 8.52
N LEU A 21 -12.70 -22.75 8.96
CA LEU A 21 -12.39 -21.32 8.91
C LEU A 21 -12.40 -20.76 7.48
N LEU A 22 -11.84 -21.50 6.52
CA LEU A 22 -11.85 -21.11 5.12
C LEU A 22 -13.28 -21.07 4.56
N ASP A 23 -14.10 -22.08 4.88
CA ASP A 23 -15.49 -22.14 4.43
C ASP A 23 -16.35 -21.04 5.11
N GLU A 24 -16.04 -20.65 6.34
CA GLU A 24 -16.66 -19.49 7.01
C GLU A 24 -16.26 -18.17 6.35
N ALA A 25 -14.97 -17.94 6.12
CA ALA A 25 -14.49 -16.74 5.45
C ALA A 25 -15.07 -16.61 4.03
N ALA A 26 -15.23 -17.72 3.31
CA ALA A 26 -15.83 -17.74 1.98
C ALA A 26 -17.32 -17.40 1.95
N ARG A 27 -18.02 -17.44 3.11
CA ARG A 27 -19.43 -17.05 3.24
C ARG A 27 -19.62 -15.56 3.54
N LEU A 28 -18.54 -14.83 3.82
CA LEU A 28 -18.62 -13.39 4.10
C LEU A 28 -19.19 -12.65 2.89
N THR A 29 -20.15 -11.77 3.16
CA THR A 29 -20.72 -10.83 2.20
C THR A 29 -20.01 -9.48 2.28
N GLU A 30 -20.27 -8.61 1.31
CA GLU A 30 -19.81 -7.21 1.36
C GLU A 30 -20.28 -6.49 2.64
N GLN A 31 -21.49 -6.80 3.12
CA GLN A 31 -22.06 -6.22 4.34
C GLN A 31 -21.30 -6.69 5.58
N ASP A 32 -20.94 -7.97 5.62
CA ASP A 32 -20.14 -8.53 6.73
C ASP A 32 -18.76 -7.88 6.78
N VAL A 33 -18.12 -7.68 5.61
CA VAL A 33 -16.83 -7.01 5.50
C VAL A 33 -16.94 -5.53 5.90
N LEU A 34 -17.99 -4.82 5.47
CA LEU A 34 -18.23 -3.43 5.86
C LEU A 34 -18.39 -3.29 7.38
N ALA A 35 -19.11 -4.22 8.00
CA ALA A 35 -19.37 -4.26 9.43
C ALA A 35 -18.10 -4.48 10.29
N LEU A 36 -16.96 -4.85 9.69
CA LEU A 36 -15.67 -4.89 10.40
C LEU A 36 -15.15 -3.49 10.75
N SER A 37 -15.70 -2.43 10.14
CA SER A 37 -15.40 -1.03 10.48
C SER A 37 -15.68 -0.74 11.95
N ARG A 38 -14.77 -0.04 12.61
CA ARG A 38 -14.78 0.22 14.07
C ARG A 38 -13.91 1.45 14.39
N PRO A 39 -14.00 2.06 15.58
CA PRO A 39 -13.13 3.19 15.93
C PRO A 39 -11.65 2.86 15.68
N GLY A 40 -10.97 3.65 14.84
CA GLY A 40 -9.58 3.43 14.44
C GLY A 40 -9.35 2.48 13.26
N PHE A 41 -10.40 1.89 12.67
CA PHE A 41 -10.30 1.03 11.48
C PHE A 41 -11.53 1.21 10.58
N GLN A 42 -11.31 1.58 9.32
CA GLN A 42 -12.38 1.82 8.37
C GLN A 42 -12.26 0.89 7.17
N VAL A 43 -13.39 0.31 6.75
CA VAL A 43 -13.53 -0.36 5.46
C VAL A 43 -14.23 0.60 4.51
N ARG A 44 -13.66 0.82 3.33
CA ARG A 44 -14.25 1.63 2.25
C ARG A 44 -14.39 0.77 1.00
N PHE A 45 -15.56 0.85 0.36
CA PHE A 45 -15.82 0.24 -0.94
C PHE A 45 -15.78 1.33 -2.00
N TYR A 46 -15.21 0.98 -3.16
CA TYR A 46 -15.17 1.82 -4.34
C TYR A 46 -15.76 1.00 -5.49
N ASP A 47 -16.60 1.63 -6.31
CA ASP A 47 -17.31 0.95 -7.38
C ASP A 47 -16.37 0.67 -8.57
N THR A 48 -15.31 1.49 -8.70
CA THR A 48 -14.30 1.34 -9.74
C THR A 48 -12.89 1.32 -9.19
N VAL A 49 -11.99 0.66 -9.93
CA VAL A 49 -10.57 0.62 -9.58
C VAL A 49 -9.93 2.01 -9.68
N GLN A 50 -10.43 2.88 -10.57
CA GLN A 50 -9.96 4.25 -10.71
C GLN A 50 -10.29 5.11 -9.48
N GLU A 51 -11.49 4.95 -8.92
CA GLU A 51 -11.84 5.59 -7.65
C GLU A 51 -10.95 5.09 -6.50
N PHE A 52 -10.64 3.79 -6.48
CA PHE A 52 -9.71 3.23 -5.50
C PHE A 52 -8.31 3.85 -5.62
N TYR A 53 -7.73 3.91 -6.83
CA TYR A 53 -6.42 4.55 -7.05
C TYR A 53 -6.43 6.04 -6.71
N LEU A 54 -7.50 6.76 -7.06
CA LEU A 54 -7.62 8.17 -6.69
C LEU A 54 -7.71 8.33 -5.17
N ALA A 55 -8.45 7.46 -4.48
CA ALA A 55 -8.54 7.48 -3.03
C ALA A 55 -7.17 7.24 -2.37
N GLU A 56 -6.41 6.26 -2.86
CA GLU A 56 -5.03 6.03 -2.38
C GLU A 56 -4.15 7.27 -2.62
N ALA A 57 -4.25 7.91 -3.79
CA ALA A 57 -3.51 9.13 -4.07
C ALA A 57 -3.91 10.29 -3.13
N LEU A 58 -5.21 10.40 -2.81
CA LEU A 58 -5.70 11.43 -1.87
C LEU A 58 -5.21 11.22 -0.44
N GLU A 59 -4.96 9.99 0.00
CA GLU A 59 -4.33 9.72 1.30
C GLU A 59 -2.89 10.28 1.35
N TYR A 60 -2.15 10.26 0.22
CA TYR A 60 -0.84 10.91 0.16
C TYR A 60 -0.94 12.42 0.36
N ILE A 61 -1.88 13.03 -0.37
CA ILE A 61 -2.12 14.47 -0.30
C ILE A 61 -2.55 14.88 1.11
N GLU A 62 -3.44 14.15 1.74
CA GLU A 62 -3.93 14.49 3.08
C GLU A 62 -2.85 14.32 4.15
N ALA A 63 -1.97 13.31 4.03
CA ALA A 63 -0.82 13.18 4.91
C ALA A 63 0.15 14.37 4.76
N TRP A 64 0.52 14.73 3.54
CA TRP A 64 1.48 15.81 3.28
C TRP A 64 0.93 17.21 3.55
N LYS A 65 -0.39 17.42 3.43
CA LYS A 65 -1.02 18.69 3.85
C LYS A 65 -0.85 19.00 5.34
N GLN A 66 -0.57 17.99 6.17
CA GLN A 66 -0.37 18.17 7.61
C GLN A 66 1.04 18.68 7.97
N ALA A 67 1.96 18.67 7.00
CA ALA A 67 3.37 19.03 7.20
C ALA A 67 3.57 20.53 7.43
N THR A 68 4.32 20.86 8.48
CA THR A 68 4.86 22.21 8.72
C THR A 68 6.36 22.10 9.04
N PRO A 69 7.13 23.21 9.03
CA PRO A 69 8.53 23.18 9.43
C PRO A 69 8.77 22.58 10.81
N GLU A 70 7.87 22.86 11.76
CA GLU A 70 7.93 22.38 13.14
C GLU A 70 7.37 20.95 13.30
N ARG A 71 6.56 20.51 12.33
CA ARG A 71 5.91 19.19 12.34
C ARG A 71 5.92 18.59 10.95
N PRO A 72 7.07 18.06 10.49
CA PRO A 72 7.14 17.36 9.21
C PRO A 72 6.20 16.14 9.21
N ALA A 73 5.67 15.81 8.03
CA ALA A 73 4.80 14.66 7.84
C ALA A 73 5.41 13.74 6.79
N GLY A 74 5.12 12.44 6.86
CA GLY A 74 5.59 11.53 5.85
C GLY A 74 4.78 10.26 5.76
N LEU A 75 5.04 9.53 4.68
CA LEU A 75 4.35 8.31 4.31
C LEU A 75 5.35 7.18 4.21
N CYS A 76 4.98 6.02 4.76
CA CYS A 76 5.67 4.76 4.54
C CYS A 76 4.66 3.80 3.93
N GLY A 77 5.00 3.18 2.79
CA GLY A 77 4.07 2.28 2.12
C GLY A 77 4.76 1.31 1.18
N PRO A 78 4.07 0.20 0.83
CA PRO A 78 4.51 -0.66 -0.26
C PRO A 78 4.52 0.12 -1.58
N ILE A 79 5.21 -0.43 -2.59
CA ILE A 79 5.19 0.15 -3.93
C ILE A 79 3.86 -0.06 -4.67
N GLY A 80 3.14 -1.13 -4.34
CA GLY A 80 1.97 -1.62 -5.07
C GLY A 80 0.65 -1.36 -4.33
N PRO A 81 -0.46 -1.08 -5.05
CA PRO A 81 -0.57 -0.84 -6.49
C PRO A 81 0.28 0.37 -6.95
N THR A 82 0.45 0.58 -8.26
CA THR A 82 1.34 1.66 -8.78
C THR A 82 0.61 2.77 -9.52
N GLU A 83 -0.65 2.53 -9.90
CA GLU A 83 -1.48 3.38 -10.73
C GLU A 83 -1.90 4.69 -10.05
N GLN A 84 -1.87 4.73 -8.71
CA GLN A 84 -2.08 5.92 -7.90
C GLN A 84 -0.87 6.88 -7.95
N LEU A 85 0.35 6.39 -8.20
CA LEU A 85 1.57 7.20 -8.11
C LEU A 85 1.59 8.38 -9.09
N PRO A 86 1.24 8.22 -10.38
CA PRO A 86 1.12 9.36 -11.28
C PRO A 86 0.01 10.34 -10.87
N LEU A 87 -1.08 9.85 -10.25
CA LEU A 87 -2.16 10.70 -9.74
C LEU A 87 -1.68 11.55 -8.57
N VAL A 88 -0.84 11.00 -7.68
CA VAL A 88 -0.19 11.77 -6.60
C VAL A 88 0.60 12.93 -7.18
N ALA A 89 1.49 12.67 -8.15
CA ALA A 89 2.29 13.71 -8.80
C ALA A 89 1.42 14.78 -9.47
N GLN A 90 0.37 14.36 -10.19
CA GLN A 90 -0.59 15.28 -10.82
C GLN A 90 -1.29 16.16 -9.79
N LEU A 91 -1.78 15.58 -8.69
CA LEU A 91 -2.48 16.31 -7.63
C LEU A 91 -1.56 17.28 -6.89
N VAL A 92 -0.35 16.85 -6.52
CA VAL A 92 0.67 17.72 -5.89
C VAL A 92 0.92 18.96 -6.75
N ASN A 93 1.12 18.76 -8.05
CA ASN A 93 1.40 19.84 -8.99
C ASN A 93 0.18 20.74 -9.22
N ALA A 94 -1.00 20.16 -9.42
CA ALA A 94 -2.24 20.90 -9.68
C ALA A 94 -2.67 21.76 -8.48
N LEU A 95 -2.44 21.27 -7.26
CA LEU A 95 -2.77 21.96 -6.02
C LEU A 95 -1.62 22.87 -5.52
N GLY A 96 -0.43 22.79 -6.12
CA GLY A 96 0.74 23.57 -5.72
C GLY A 96 1.26 23.23 -4.32
N LEU A 97 1.22 21.95 -3.91
CA LEU A 97 1.73 21.55 -2.60
C LEU A 97 3.24 21.71 -2.51
N ARG A 98 3.71 22.33 -1.42
CA ARG A 98 5.14 22.49 -1.14
C ARG A 98 5.66 21.33 -0.28
N LEU A 99 6.40 20.41 -0.89
CA LEU A 99 6.84 19.16 -0.24
C LEU A 99 8.13 19.28 0.60
N HIS A 100 8.66 20.48 0.84
CA HIS A 100 9.88 20.73 1.62
C HIS A 100 9.95 20.09 3.02
N HIS A 101 8.81 19.85 3.67
CA HIS A 101 8.72 19.17 4.98
C HIS A 101 7.91 17.86 4.91
N CYS A 102 7.76 17.34 3.70
CA CYS A 102 7.11 16.09 3.42
C CYS A 102 8.17 15.01 3.18
N HIS A 103 7.91 13.81 3.69
CA HIS A 103 8.82 12.67 3.55
C HIS A 103 8.10 11.46 2.96
N TYR A 104 8.88 10.58 2.33
CA TYR A 104 8.44 9.29 1.82
C TYR A 104 9.50 8.23 2.12
N TRP A 105 9.05 7.05 2.52
CA TRP A 105 9.87 5.85 2.68
C TRP A 105 9.19 4.66 2.03
N GLY A 106 9.96 3.86 1.27
CA GLY A 106 9.51 2.54 0.86
C GLY A 106 9.46 1.61 2.06
N MET A 107 8.38 0.84 2.21
CA MET A 107 8.20 -0.11 3.30
C MET A 107 9.19 -1.29 3.22
N ASP A 108 9.54 -1.69 2.01
CA ASP A 108 10.42 -2.82 1.70
C ASP A 108 11.17 -2.61 0.38
N GLU A 109 12.11 -3.51 0.08
CA GLU A 109 12.86 -3.56 -1.18
C GLU A 109 13.40 -4.98 -1.40
N TRP A 110 13.69 -5.35 -2.65
CA TRP A 110 14.28 -6.63 -2.98
C TRP A 110 15.66 -6.82 -2.34
N VAL A 111 15.92 -8.05 -1.90
CA VAL A 111 17.23 -8.49 -1.41
C VAL A 111 17.78 -9.57 -2.34
N VAL A 112 18.94 -9.32 -2.93
CA VAL A 112 19.68 -10.27 -3.77
C VAL A 112 21.04 -10.50 -3.13
N ASN A 113 21.37 -11.78 -2.89
CA ASN A 113 22.62 -12.19 -2.23
C ASN A 113 22.87 -11.50 -0.87
N GLY A 114 21.80 -11.33 -0.07
CA GLY A 114 21.88 -10.76 1.27
C GLY A 114 22.06 -9.23 1.32
N ARG A 115 21.90 -8.52 0.19
CA ARG A 115 21.92 -7.06 0.13
C ARG A 115 20.70 -6.52 -0.60
N ALA A 116 20.21 -5.36 -0.17
CA ALA A 116 19.17 -4.64 -0.90
C ALA A 116 19.68 -4.28 -2.30
N VAL A 117 18.80 -4.38 -3.30
CA VAL A 117 19.10 -3.97 -4.67
C VAL A 117 19.30 -2.46 -4.77
N SER A 118 20.01 -2.00 -5.81
CA SER A 118 20.20 -0.57 -6.06
C SER A 118 19.00 0.06 -6.79
N ARG A 119 18.97 1.40 -6.86
CA ARG A 119 17.88 2.16 -7.52
C ARG A 119 17.77 1.91 -9.03
N GLU A 120 18.81 1.35 -9.64
CA GLU A 120 18.83 1.01 -11.06
C GLU A 120 18.21 -0.37 -11.33
N PHE A 121 17.95 -1.17 -10.29
CA PHE A 121 17.40 -2.51 -10.45
C PHE A 121 16.04 -2.47 -11.16
N PRO A 122 15.85 -3.18 -12.29
CA PRO A 122 14.66 -3.03 -13.12
C PRO A 122 13.32 -3.32 -12.45
N LEU A 123 13.32 -4.16 -11.40
CA LEU A 123 12.12 -4.49 -10.62
C LEU A 123 12.12 -3.83 -9.24
N GLY A 124 12.99 -2.84 -9.04
CA GLY A 124 13.18 -2.16 -7.76
C GLY A 124 11.97 -1.31 -7.39
N PHE A 125 11.60 -1.37 -6.12
CA PHE A 125 10.47 -0.62 -5.60
C PHE A 125 10.80 0.87 -5.53
N ALA A 126 12.00 1.21 -5.06
CA ALA A 126 12.48 2.59 -5.07
C ALA A 126 12.54 3.15 -6.49
N ARG A 127 13.00 2.35 -7.46
CA ARG A 127 13.05 2.76 -8.88
C ARG A 127 11.66 3.15 -9.40
N THR A 128 10.69 2.27 -9.19
CA THR A 128 9.31 2.46 -9.64
C THR A 128 8.67 3.69 -9.01
N ALA A 129 8.88 3.91 -7.70
CA ALA A 129 8.36 5.08 -7.01
C ALA A 129 8.90 6.39 -7.60
N HIS A 130 10.20 6.43 -7.89
CA HIS A 130 10.84 7.58 -8.51
C HIS A 130 10.30 7.85 -9.92
N GLU A 131 10.32 6.84 -10.79
CA GLU A 131 9.91 6.99 -12.19
C GLU A 131 8.42 7.39 -12.36
N LEU A 132 7.55 6.98 -11.44
CA LEU A 132 6.10 7.22 -11.56
C LEU A 132 5.59 8.42 -10.75
N CYS A 133 6.33 8.90 -9.75
CA CYS A 133 5.84 9.94 -8.85
C CYS A 133 6.82 11.07 -8.53
N PHE A 134 8.09 10.76 -8.31
CA PHE A 134 9.02 11.70 -7.66
C PHE A 134 10.00 12.39 -8.59
N ASP A 135 10.26 11.83 -9.77
CA ASP A 135 11.13 12.41 -10.82
C ASP A 135 10.28 13.17 -11.86
#